data_AF-W8EYX9-F1
#
_entry.id   AF-W8EYX9-F1
#
_cell.length_a   1.000
_cell.length_b   1.000
_cell.length_c   1.000
_cell.angle_alpha   90.00
_cell.angle_beta   90.00
_cell.angle_gamma   90.00
#
_symmetry.space_group_name_H-M   'P 1'
#
loop_
_entity.id
_entity.type
_entity.pdbx_description
1 polymer ?
#
loop_
_entity_poly.entity_id
_entity_poly.type
_entity_poly.pdbx_seq_one_letter_code
_entity_poly.pdbx_strand_id
1 'polypeptide(L)' 'MGSHRVFRGQRQDGSAFPVEVNLSYFHLDEELYVVAYVFDLTKKKPLSRS' A
#
# COMPACT_ATOMS: atom_id res chain seq x y z
N MET A 1 -14.16 -1.26 -1.36
CA MET A 1 -13.46 -2.44 -1.93
C MET A 1 -12.42 -1.93 -2.90
N GLY A 2 -11.18 -1.72 -2.45
CA GLY A 2 -10.09 -1.18 -3.26
C GLY A 2 -9.53 -2.26 -4.17
N SER A 3 -9.54 -2.00 -5.47
CA SER A 3 -8.86 -2.81 -6.47
C SER A 3 -7.37 -2.93 -6.13
N HIS A 4 -6.79 -4.13 -6.31
CA HIS A 4 -5.36 -4.43 -6.18
C HIS A 4 -4.51 -3.51 -7.09
N ARG A 5 -4.31 -2.26 -6.67
CA ARG A 5 -3.60 -1.25 -7.44
C ARG A 5 -2.20 -1.10 -6.89
N VAL A 6 -1.22 -1.24 -7.79
CA VAL A 6 0.18 -0.96 -7.49
C VAL A 6 0.43 0.54 -7.68
N PHE A 7 1.00 1.17 -6.67
CA PHE A 7 1.44 2.55 -6.63
C PHE A 7 2.98 2.60 -6.69
N ARG A 8 3.54 3.82 -6.82
CA ARG A 8 4.97 4.09 -6.66
C ARG A 8 5.21 4.78 -5.32
N GLY A 9 5.89 4.11 -4.40
CA GLY A 9 6.40 4.68 -3.17
C GLY A 9 7.78 5.29 -3.40
N GLN A 10 8.18 6.23 -2.53
CA GLN A 10 9.50 6.84 -2.52
C GLN A 10 10.20 6.51 -1.19
N ARG A 11 11.42 6.01 -1.25
CA ARG A 11 12.29 5.81 -0.08
C ARG A 11 12.88 7.15 0.37
N GLN A 12 13.42 7.18 1.60
CA GLN A 12 14.10 8.36 2.12
C GLN A 12 15.30 8.79 1.25
N ASP A 13 15.99 7.84 0.61
CA ASP A 13 17.09 8.10 -0.32
C ASP A 13 16.64 8.62 -1.70
N GLY A 14 15.33 8.76 -1.92
CA GLY A 14 14.74 9.24 -3.16
C GLY A 14 14.43 8.15 -4.20
N SER A 15 14.85 6.89 -3.98
CA SER A 15 14.55 5.79 -4.90
C SER A 15 13.06 5.43 -4.91
N ALA A 16 12.53 5.10 -6.09
CA ALA A 16 11.14 4.71 -6.25
C ALA A 16 10.98 3.18 -6.19
N PHE A 17 9.92 2.69 -5.55
CA PHE A 17 9.62 1.26 -5.46
C PHE A 17 8.12 0.98 -5.65
N PRO A 18 7.75 -0.20 -6.21
CA PRO A 18 6.35 -0.56 -6.33
C PRO A 18 5.76 -0.88 -4.96
N VAL A 19 4.58 -0.34 -4.68
CA VAL A 19 3.92 -0.49 -3.37
C VAL A 19 2.43 -0.73 -3.54
N GLU A 20 1.86 -1.64 -2.76
CA GLU A 20 0.40 -1.82 -2.63
C GLU A 20 -0.05 -1.23 -1.29
N VAL A 21 -1.08 -0.40 -1.31
CA VAL A 21 -1.58 0.29 -0.11
C VAL A 21 -3.04 -0.07 0.10
N ASN A 22 -3.34 -0.61 1.27
CA ASN A 22 -4.70 -0.87 1.74
C ASN A 22 -5.03 0.09 2.87
N LEU A 23 -6.15 0.80 2.71
CA LEU A 23 -6.64 1.76 3.70
C LEU A 23 -7.94 1.24 4.30
N SER A 24 -8.01 1.25 5.61
CA SER A 24 -9.24 1.07 6.38
C SER A 24 -9.35 2.21 7.37
N TYR A 25 -10.58 2.59 7.71
CA TYR A 25 -10.83 3.57 8.75
C TYR A 25 -11.83 3.01 9.74
N PHE A 26 -11.77 3.49 10.98
CA PHE A 26 -12.72 3.17 12.03
C PHE A 26 -12.86 4.36 12.97
N HIS A 27 -13.98 4.43 13.68
CA HIS A 27 -14.15 5.41 14.74
C HIS A 27 -13.88 4.73 16.09
N LEU A 28 -13.19 5.43 16.97
CA LEU A 28 -13.07 5.06 18.38
C LEU A 28 -13.50 6.31 19.15
N ASP A 29 -14.57 6.18 19.94
CA ASP A 29 -15.34 7.29 20.48
C ASP A 29 -15.79 8.26 19.36
N GLU A 30 -15.51 9.55 19.47
CA GLU A 30 -15.85 10.56 18.45
C GLU A 30 -14.70 10.85 17.46
N GLU A 31 -13.61 10.09 17.55
CA GLU A 31 -12.40 10.33 16.78
C GLU A 31 -12.27 9.35 15.58
N LEU A 32 -11.88 9.88 14.42
CA LEU A 32 -11.65 9.10 13.21
C LEU A 32 -10.21 8.60 13.15
N TYR A 33 -10.05 7.27 13.11
CA TYR A 33 -8.77 6.61 12.94
C TYR A 33 -8.64 6.03 11.54
N VAL A 34 -7.43 6.14 10.98
CA VAL A 34 -7.07 5.56 9.69
C VAL A 34 -5.92 4.59 9.91
N VAL A 35 -6.06 3.39 9.36
CA VAL A 35 -5.03 2.36 9.32
C VAL A 35 -4.61 2.14 7.87
N ALA A 36 -3.32 2.25 7.62
CA ALA A 36 -2.71 1.98 6.34
C ALA A 36 -1.81 0.75 6.43
N TYR A 37 -2.07 -0.23 5.57
CA TYR A 37 -1.17 -1.35 5.32
C TYR A 37 -0.41 -1.06 4.03
N VAL A 38 0.92 -0.97 4.13
CA VAL A 38 1.82 -0.60 3.03
C VAL A 38 2.73 -1.79 2.72
N PHE A 39 2.53 -2.40 1.55
CA PHE A 39 3.28 -3.57 1.11
C PHE A 39 4.32 -3.20 0.06
N ASP A 40 5.60 -3.33 0.39
CA ASP A 40 6.69 -3.24 -0.56
C ASP A 40 6.70 -4.45 -1.50
N LEU A 41 6.52 -4.21 -2.81
CA LEU A 41 6.45 -5.26 -3.81
C LEU A 41 7.78 -5.47 -4.56
N THR A 42 8.88 -4.83 -4.15
CA THR A 42 10.18 -4.88 -4.84
C THR A 42 10.68 -6.32 -5.07
N LYS A 43 10.43 -7.21 -4.10
CA LYS A 43 10.84 -8.64 -4.18
C LYS A 43 9.74 -9.57 -4.66
N LYS A 44 8.52 -9.08 -4.94
CA LYS A 44 7.48 -9.94 -5.52
C LYS A 44 7.91 -10.30 -6.94
N LYS A 45 8.05 -11.59 -7.21
CA LYS A 45 8.17 -12.11 -8.58
C LYS A 45 6.96 -11.56 -9.35
N PRO A 46 7.12 -10.97 -10.54
CA PRO A 46 5.95 -10.66 -11.35
C PRO A 46 5.16 -11.95 -11.47
N LEU A 47 3.88 -11.93 -11.08
CA LEU A 47 2.97 -12.99 -11.50
C LEU A 47 2.94 -12.88 -13.02
N SER A 48 3.79 -13.67 -13.67
CA SER A 48 3.59 -14.09 -15.05
C SER A 48 2.20 -14.71 -15.06
N ARG A 49 1.21 -13.93 -15.47
CA ARG A 49 -0.06 -14.47 -15.96
C ARG A 49 0.29 -14.96 -17.36
N SER A 50 0.40 -16.28 -17.50
CA SER A 50 0.22 -16.96 -18.79
C SER A 50 -1.23 -16.81 -19.23
#